data_AF-A0A4Z0J4F2-F1
#
_entry.id   AF-A0A4Z0J4F2-F1
#
_cell.length_a   1.000
_cell.length_b   1.000
_cell.length_c   1.000
_cell.angle_alpha   90.00
_cell.angle_beta   90.00
_cell.angle_gamma   90.00
#
_symmetry.space_group_name_H-M   'P 1'
#
loop_
_entity.id
_entity.type
_entity.pdbx_description
1 polymer ?
#
loop_
_entity_poly.entity_id
_entity_poly.type
_entity_poly.pdbx_seq_one_letter_code
_entity_poly.pdbx_strand_id
1 'polypeptide(L)'
;MVMIEDAYEANYSYYGYGQQLIWKAINREYADQYRHVAGCTAKRLMRQSGIDGFQRERPKTVSARTEECPDDRVEHQFAAPAPNCLWVADITYVPTQAG
;
A
#
# COMPACT_ATOMS: atom_id res chain seq x y z
N MET A 1 15.39 8.49 -21.18
CA MET A 1 14.19 8.74 -20.34
C MET A 1 13.33 7.50 -20.52
N VAL A 2 13.73 6.39 -19.89
CA VAL A 2 13.21 5.03 -20.14
C VAL A 2 12.96 4.39 -18.77
N MET A 3 13.88 4.59 -17.82
CA MET A 3 13.76 4.17 -16.41
C MET A 3 12.46 4.52 -15.68
N ILE A 4 11.88 5.71 -15.91
CA ILE A 4 10.71 6.16 -15.16
C ILE A 4 9.42 5.51 -15.70
N GLU A 5 9.38 5.27 -17.00
CA GLU A 5 8.28 4.60 -17.69
C GLU A 5 8.35 3.10 -17.43
N ASP A 6 9.54 2.49 -17.54
CA ASP A 6 9.75 1.08 -17.22
C ASP A 6 9.41 0.76 -15.75
N ALA A 7 9.88 1.58 -14.81
CA ALA A 7 9.55 1.41 -13.40
C ALA A 7 8.05 1.62 -13.12
N TYR A 8 7.38 2.45 -13.91
CA TYR A 8 5.93 2.68 -13.79
C TYR A 8 5.12 1.49 -14.34
N GLU A 9 5.49 0.99 -15.53
CA GLU A 9 4.87 -0.16 -16.19
C GLU A 9 5.11 -1.48 -15.43
N ALA A 10 6.35 -1.72 -14.99
CA ALA A 10 6.71 -2.92 -14.21
C ALA A 10 5.95 -3.02 -12.87
N ASN A 11 5.41 -1.90 -12.40
CA ASN A 11 4.59 -1.84 -11.20
C ASN A 11 3.10 -1.65 -11.53
N TYR A 12 2.66 -2.29 -12.62
CA TYR A 12 1.26 -2.42 -13.08
C TYR A 12 0.53 -1.09 -13.34
N SER A 13 1.26 0.02 -13.52
CA SER A 13 0.68 1.37 -13.38
C SER A 13 -0.09 1.57 -12.05
N TYR A 14 0.07 0.65 -11.09
CA TYR A 14 -0.64 0.57 -9.82
C TYR A 14 -0.06 1.53 -8.78
N TYR A 15 1.16 2.06 -9.02
CA TYR A 15 1.66 3.23 -8.29
C TYR A 15 0.95 4.53 -8.66
N GLY A 16 -0.36 4.45 -8.81
CA GLY A 16 -1.30 5.49 -8.43
C GLY A 16 -1.31 5.81 -6.92
N TYR A 17 -0.13 5.81 -6.28
CA TYR A 17 0.08 6.19 -4.87
C TYR A 17 1.16 7.27 -4.72
N GLY A 18 1.58 7.88 -5.84
CA GLY A 18 2.40 9.08 -5.85
C GLY A 18 3.91 8.87 -5.91
N GLN A 19 4.61 9.99 -6.10
CA GLN A 19 6.06 10.11 -6.32
C GLN A 19 6.96 9.28 -5.39
N GLN A 20 6.54 9.06 -4.13
CA GLN A 20 7.36 8.37 -3.14
C GLN A 20 7.52 6.86 -3.41
N LEU A 21 6.53 6.22 -4.02
CA LEU A 21 6.61 4.78 -4.30
C LEU A 21 7.42 4.49 -5.55
N ILE A 22 7.24 5.29 -6.60
CA ILE A 22 8.11 5.26 -7.78
C ILE A 22 9.57 5.51 -7.38
N TRP A 23 9.82 6.50 -6.51
CA TRP A 23 11.16 6.75 -5.97
C TRP A 23 11.74 5.54 -5.21
N LYS A 24 10.92 4.85 -4.41
CA LYS A 24 11.34 3.63 -3.70
C LYS A 24 11.61 2.47 -4.66
N ALA A 25 10.74 2.26 -5.66
CA ALA A 25 10.91 1.21 -6.67
C ALA A 25 12.21 1.43 -7.47
N ILE A 26 12.46 2.66 -7.93
CA ILE A 26 13.71 2.99 -8.64
C ILE A 26 14.94 2.66 -7.79
N ASN A 27 14.94 3.08 -6.53
CA ASN A 27 16.07 2.82 -5.64
C ASN A 27 16.16 1.37 -5.14
N ARG A 28 15.10 0.58 -5.30
CA ARG A 28 15.09 -0.84 -4.94
C ARG A 28 15.58 -1.70 -6.11
N GLU A 29 15.14 -1.41 -7.32
CA GLU A 29 15.30 -2.29 -8.49
C GLU A 29 16.44 -1.82 -9.41
N TYR A 30 16.76 -0.53 -9.41
CA TYR A 30 17.68 0.07 -10.38
C TYR A 30 18.85 0.83 -9.74
N ALA A 31 19.03 0.71 -8.42
CA ALA A 31 20.12 1.37 -7.70
C ALA A 31 21.51 0.90 -8.15
N ASP A 32 21.65 -0.37 -8.53
CA ASP A 32 22.92 -0.90 -9.04
C ASP A 32 23.28 -0.31 -10.40
N GLN A 33 22.27 0.07 -11.19
CA GLN A 33 22.46 0.61 -12.54
C GLN A 33 22.64 2.14 -12.57
N TYR A 34 21.92 2.87 -11.71
CA TYR A 34 21.88 4.35 -11.76
C TYR A 34 22.30 5.04 -10.48
N ARG A 35 22.76 4.29 -9.47
CA ARG A 35 22.99 4.77 -8.10
C ARG A 35 21.70 5.30 -7.46
N HIS A 36 21.80 5.65 -6.19
CA HIS A 36 20.66 6.22 -5.47
C HIS A 36 20.18 7.53 -6.13
N VAL A 37 18.89 7.57 -6.47
CA VAL A 37 18.22 8.72 -7.09
C VAL A 37 17.49 9.52 -6.00
N ALA A 38 17.71 10.83 -5.97
CA ALA A 38 16.98 11.73 -5.06
C ALA A 38 15.49 11.81 -5.42
N GLY A 39 14.62 11.93 -4.41
CA GLY A 39 13.17 12.00 -4.61
C GLY A 39 12.74 13.16 -5.52
N CYS A 40 13.41 14.32 -5.44
CA CYS A 40 13.14 15.46 -6.33
C CYS A 40 13.45 15.16 -7.80
N THR A 41 14.48 14.36 -8.08
CA THR A 41 14.83 13.90 -9.42
C THR A 41 13.75 12.98 -9.97
N ALA A 42 13.28 12.01 -9.16
CA ALA A 42 12.16 11.15 -9.54
C ALA A 42 10.90 11.98 -9.87
N LYS A 43 10.57 13.01 -9.07
CA LYS A 43 9.45 13.94 -9.36
C LYS A 43 9.55 14.57 -10.72
N ARG A 44 10.74 15.10 -11.02
CA ARG A 44 10.99 15.86 -12.23
C ARG A 44 10.86 14.96 -13.45
N LEU A 45 11.38 13.73 -13.36
CA LEU A 45 11.28 12.74 -14.42
C LEU A 45 9.83 12.30 -14.64
N MET A 46 9.06 12.04 -13.58
CA MET A 46 7.63 11.73 -13.70
C MET A 46 6.87 12.84 -14.43
N ARG A 47 7.11 14.11 -14.06
CA ARG A 47 6.49 15.27 -14.73
C ARG A 47 6.90 15.40 -16.21
N GLN A 48 8.16 15.12 -16.53
CA GLN A 48 8.66 15.17 -17.91
C GLN A 48 8.06 14.06 -18.78
N SER A 49 7.79 12.89 -18.19
CA SER A 49 7.14 11.77 -18.87
C SER A 49 5.60 11.82 -18.80
N GLY A 50 5.00 12.88 -18.25
CA GLY A 50 3.54 13.00 -18.14
C GLY A 50 2.88 11.98 -17.19
N ILE A 51 3.66 11.38 -16.29
CA ILE A 51 3.19 10.40 -15.32
C ILE A 51 2.69 11.14 -14.08
N ASP A 52 1.36 11.16 -13.91
CA ASP A 52 0.72 11.63 -12.71
C ASP A 52 0.34 10.45 -11.81
N GLY A 53 0.76 10.50 -10.55
CA GLY A 53 0.32 9.52 -9.56
C GLY A 53 -1.11 9.82 -9.14
N PHE A 54 -1.96 8.79 -9.10
CA PHE A 54 -3.23 8.87 -8.38
C PHE A 54 -2.98 9.09 -6.88
N GLN A 55 -3.87 9.81 -6.21
CA GLN A 55 -3.92 9.82 -4.75
C GLN A 55 -5.13 9.00 -4.35
N ARG A 56 -4.90 7.86 -3.68
CA ARG A 56 -5.99 7.16 -3.02
C ARG A 56 -6.49 8.04 -1.88
N GLU A 57 -7.77 8.38 -1.89
CA GLU A 57 -8.43 8.90 -0.69
C GLU A 57 -8.20 7.88 0.41
N ARG A 58 -7.54 8.28 1.50
CA ARG A 58 -7.35 7.39 2.64
C ARG A 58 -8.71 7.23 3.30
N PRO A 59 -9.35 6.05 3.24
CA PRO A 59 -10.59 5.86 3.99
C PRO A 59 -10.25 6.07 5.46
N LYS A 60 -10.99 6.94 6.14
CA LYS A 60 -10.91 7.00 7.60
C LYS A 60 -11.51 5.69 8.10
N THR A 61 -10.69 4.83 8.69
CA THR A 61 -11.15 3.63 9.38
C THR A 61 -11.83 4.08 10.68
N VAL A 62 -13.07 4.54 10.57
CA VAL A 62 -13.96 4.75 11.70
C VAL A 62 -14.86 3.52 11.76
N SER A 63 -15.09 2.98 12.96
CA SER A 63 -16.10 1.94 13.13
C SER A 63 -17.43 2.46 12.61
N ALA A 64 -18.11 1.66 11.79
CA ALA A 64 -19.46 1.93 11.34
C ALA A 64 -20.39 2.07 12.55
N ARG A 65 -21.49 2.80 12.41
CA ARG A 65 -22.54 2.77 13.44
C ARG A 65 -23.14 1.37 13.49
N THR A 66 -23.71 0.98 14.63
CA THR A 66 -24.30 -0.35 14.79
C THR A 66 -25.35 -0.65 13.71
N GLU A 67 -26.14 0.35 13.31
CA GLU A 67 -27.12 0.22 12.23
C GLU A 67 -26.52 0.03 10.82
N GLU A 68 -25.23 0.31 10.63
CA GLU A 68 -24.49 0.20 9.35
C GLU A 68 -23.60 -1.05 9.33
N CYS A 69 -23.46 -1.74 10.45
CA CYS A 69 -22.62 -2.94 10.54
C CYS A 69 -23.34 -4.13 9.88
N PRO A 70 -22.68 -4.88 8.97
CA PRO A 70 -23.25 -6.10 8.41
C PRO A 70 -23.58 -7.12 9.49
N ASP A 71 -24.62 -7.92 9.26
CA ASP A 71 -25.00 -9.02 10.16
C ASP A 71 -23.87 -10.05 10.28
N ASP A 72 -23.57 -10.46 11.51
CA ASP A 72 -22.60 -11.50 11.81
C ASP A 72 -23.18 -12.89 11.50
N ARG A 73 -22.94 -13.37 10.27
CA ARG A 73 -23.50 -14.63 9.75
C ARG A 73 -22.96 -15.89 10.41
N VAL A 74 -21.91 -15.79 11.20
CA VAL A 74 -21.30 -16.94 11.88
C VAL A 74 -21.45 -16.84 13.40
N GLU A 75 -22.22 -15.86 13.88
CA GLU A 75 -22.66 -15.72 15.27
C GLU A 75 -21.49 -15.78 16.28
N HIS A 76 -20.46 -14.96 16.07
CA HIS A 76 -19.30 -14.93 16.96
C HIS A 76 -19.70 -14.52 18.38
N GLN A 77 -19.32 -15.35 19.36
CA GLN A 77 -19.51 -15.05 20.78
C GLN A 77 -18.21 -14.52 21.38
N PHE A 78 -18.08 -13.20 21.45
CA PHE A 78 -16.92 -12.52 22.05
C PHE A 78 -17.07 -12.21 23.55
N ALA A 79 -18.12 -12.73 24.21
CA ALA A 79 -18.34 -12.55 25.63
C ALA A 79 -17.60 -13.63 26.44
N ALA A 80 -16.73 -13.20 27.36
CA ALA A 80 -15.99 -14.09 28.27
C ALA A 80 -16.42 -13.85 29.73
N PRO A 81 -16.70 -14.89 30.53
CA PRO A 81 -17.14 -14.74 31.93
C PRO A 81 -16.00 -14.32 32.88
N ALA A 82 -14.75 -14.58 32.50
CA ALA A 82 -13.54 -14.19 33.21
C ALA A 82 -12.36 -14.06 32.23
N PRO A 83 -11.25 -13.41 32.63
CA PRO A 83 -10.03 -13.39 31.83
C PRO A 83 -9.52 -14.80 31.50
N ASN A 84 -8.86 -14.95 30.35
CA ASN A 84 -8.29 -16.21 29.86
C ASN A 84 -9.31 -17.33 29.54
N CYS A 85 -10.61 -17.03 29.42
CA CYS A 85 -11.63 -18.00 29.04
C CYS A 85 -11.97 -18.00 27.53
N LEU A 86 -11.60 -16.95 26.79
CA LEU A 86 -11.79 -16.83 25.34
C LEU A 86 -10.53 -16.22 24.73
N TRP A 87 -10.09 -16.75 23.60
CA TRP A 87 -8.96 -16.24 22.83
C TRP A 87 -9.42 -15.91 21.41
N VAL A 88 -9.09 -14.71 20.95
CA VAL A 88 -9.33 -14.28 19.58
C VAL A 88 -7.99 -14.22 18.87
N ALA A 89 -7.92 -14.79 17.68
CA ALA A 89 -6.76 -14.68 16.80
C ALA A 89 -7.14 -13.88 15.57
N ASP A 90 -6.23 -13.02 15.12
CA ASP A 90 -6.32 -12.34 13.84
C ASP A 90 -5.14 -12.77 12.96
N ILE A 91 -5.36 -12.79 11.64
CA ILE A 91 -4.30 -13.05 10.67
C ILE A 91 -4.02 -11.78 9.88
N THR A 92 -2.86 -11.17 10.17
CA THR A 92 -2.39 -10.03 9.37
C THR A 92 -1.51 -10.54 8.23
N TYR A 93 -1.88 -10.21 6.99
CA TYR A 93 -0.99 -10.44 5.86
C TYR A 93 0.19 -9.46 5.93
N VAL A 94 1.39 -10.01 6.09
CA VAL A 94 2.62 -9.21 6.05
C VAL A 94 3.14 -9.22 4.61
N PRO A 95 3.32 -8.05 3.97
CA PRO A 95 3.90 -7.99 2.63
C PRO A 95 5.30 -8.62 2.63
N THR A 96 5.48 -9.67 1.83
CA THR A 96 6.79 -10.29 1.60
C THR A 96 7.38 -9.78 0.29
N GLN A 97 8.71 -9.80 0.18
CA GLN A 97 9.40 -9.40 -1.05
C GLN A 97 9.38 -10.48 -2.14
N ALA A 98 9.17 -11.73 -1.74
CA ALA A 98 9.00 -12.90 -2.57
C ALA A 98 8.10 -13.90 -1.81
N GLY A 99 7.29 -14.66 -2.55
CA GLY A 99 6.30 -15.60 -2.01
C GLY A 99 5.28 -15.96 -3.06
#